data_AF-A0A533WP34-F1
#
_entry.id   AF-A0A533WP34-F1
#
_cell.length_a   1.000
_cell.length_b   1.000
_cell.length_c   1.000
_cell.angle_alpha   90.00
_cell.angle_beta   90.00
_cell.angle_gamma   90.00
#
_symmetry.space_group_name_H-M   'P 1'
#
loop_
_entity.id
_entity.type
_entity.pdbx_description
1 polymer ?
#
loop_
_entity_poly.entity_id
_entity_poly.type
_entity_poly.pdbx_seq_one_letter_code
_entity_poly.pdbx_strand_id
1 'polypeptide(L)'
;MGQLISDFVHKRNALLKQQRADILNAIHECHTEMKNASPDDRKQTHDECKAKIKELREKYKESRKQLQDKFKQIREQFELQIQDEKIKLVNATSIVHDLQKEIKQSEENEQSEKETKHSQNSTANLKEGKPFGNSTGNTKKEMKNIKNDLKKQKGKSEDNKKGQHNEED
;
A
#
# COMPACT_ATOMS: atom_id res chain seq x y z
N MET A 1 6.80 6.77 8.76
CA MET A 1 7.18 7.54 7.55
C MET A 1 6.36 8.81 7.33
N GLY A 2 5.02 8.77 7.38
CA GLY A 2 4.20 10.00 7.39
C GLY A 2 4.61 11.00 8.48
N GLN A 3 4.99 10.50 9.66
CA GLN A 3 5.54 11.31 10.74
C GLN A 3 6.82 12.06 10.34
N LEU A 4 7.75 11.43 9.62
CA LEU A 4 9.01 12.05 9.19
C LEU A 4 8.74 13.22 8.23
N ILE A 5 7.83 13.03 7.28
CA ILE A 5 7.42 14.07 6.33
C ILE A 5 6.74 15.22 7.08
N SER A 6 5.82 14.89 8.00
CA SER A 6 5.11 15.86 8.83
C SER A 6 6.10 16.70 9.65
N ASP A 7 7.00 16.06 10.38
CA ASP A 7 8.02 16.72 11.20
C ASP A 7 8.93 17.62 10.35
N PHE A 8 9.33 17.15 9.17
CA PHE A 8 10.10 17.96 8.22
C PHE A 8 9.34 19.21 7.78
N VAL A 9 8.06 19.07 7.40
CA VAL A 9 7.23 20.19 6.96
C VAL A 9 7.02 21.20 8.09
N HIS A 10 6.77 20.75 9.31
CA HIS A 10 6.64 21.61 10.48
C HIS A 10 7.94 22.37 10.78
N LYS A 11 9.07 21.67 10.82
CA LYS A 11 10.40 22.30 11.04
C LYS A 11 10.73 23.31 9.95
N ARG A 12 10.51 22.96 8.68
CA ARG A 12 10.67 23.86 7.53
C ARG A 12 9.83 25.12 7.69
N ASN A 13 8.55 24.97 7.99
CA ASN A 13 7.63 26.10 8.11
C ASN A 13 8.00 27.00 9.29
N ALA A 14 8.39 26.43 10.43
CA ALA A 14 8.85 27.18 11.59
C ALA A 14 10.12 27.99 11.26
N LEU A 15 11.11 27.38 10.63
CA LEU A 15 12.35 28.04 10.21
C LEU A 15 12.08 29.19 9.23
N LEU A 16 11.28 28.94 8.19
CA LEU A 16 10.96 29.98 7.21
C LEU A 16 10.13 31.13 7.82
N LYS A 17 9.28 30.83 8.80
CA LYS A 17 8.52 31.85 9.55
C LYS A 17 9.47 32.70 10.40
N GLN A 18 10.42 32.07 11.10
CA GLN A 18 11.42 32.78 11.89
C GLN A 18 12.28 33.69 11.01
N GLN A 19 12.82 33.19 9.90
CA GLN A 19 13.64 34.01 8.99
C GLN A 19 12.87 35.21 8.41
N ARG A 20 11.57 35.07 8.15
CA ARG A 20 10.71 36.20 7.74
C ARG A 20 10.56 37.23 8.85
N ALA A 21 10.37 36.78 10.09
CA ALA A 21 10.30 37.67 11.25
C ALA A 21 11.64 38.41 11.45
N ASP A 22 12.77 37.73 11.30
CA ASP A 22 14.11 38.35 11.41
C ASP A 22 14.32 39.45 10.36
N ILE A 23 13.89 39.21 9.12
CA ILE A 23 13.93 40.24 8.06
C ILE A 23 13.05 41.44 8.41
N LEU A 24 11.83 41.21 8.91
CA LEU A 24 10.92 42.28 9.31
C LEU A 24 11.48 43.09 10.49
N ASN A 25 12.06 42.41 11.48
CA ASN A 25 12.70 43.04 12.62
C ASN A 25 13.89 43.89 12.18
N ALA A 26 14.75 43.38 11.28
CA ALA A 26 15.85 44.16 10.74
C ALA A 26 15.38 45.41 9.98
N ILE A 27 14.25 45.35 9.28
CA ILE A 27 13.64 46.54 8.63
C ILE A 27 13.17 47.56 9.68
N HIS A 28 12.51 47.10 10.75
CA HIS A 28 12.04 47.98 11.82
C HIS A 28 13.20 48.61 12.62
N GLU A 29 14.24 47.83 12.93
CA GLU A 29 15.48 48.31 13.52
C GLU A 29 16.09 49.39 12.64
N CYS A 30 16.20 49.14 11.34
CA CYS A 30 16.73 50.11 10.39
C CYS A 30 15.93 51.40 10.31
N HIS A 31 14.60 51.34 10.34
CA HIS A 31 13.79 52.56 10.42
C HIS A 31 14.07 53.34 11.71
N THR A 32 14.31 52.65 12.82
CA THR A 32 14.60 53.27 14.11
C THR A 32 15.99 53.90 14.13
N GLU A 33 17.01 53.18 13.66
CA GLU A 33 18.39 53.65 13.52
C GLU A 33 18.45 54.88 12.62
N MET A 34 17.78 54.84 11.45
CA MET A 34 17.69 55.99 10.53
C MET A 34 17.00 57.22 11.12
N LYS A 35 16.10 57.02 12.09
CA LYS A 35 15.39 58.12 12.78
C LYS A 35 16.27 58.78 13.84
N ASN A 36 17.17 58.01 14.42
CA ASN A 36 18.06 58.43 15.50
C ASN A 36 19.45 58.86 14.98
N ALA A 37 19.79 58.53 13.74
CA ALA A 37 21.07 58.88 13.12
C ALA A 37 21.23 60.39 12.94
N SER A 38 22.46 60.88 13.15
CA SER A 38 22.83 62.25 12.84
C SER A 38 22.74 62.49 11.31
N PRO A 39 22.59 63.75 10.86
CA PRO A 39 22.58 64.06 9.43
C PRO A 39 23.82 63.55 8.67
N ASP A 40 24.98 63.58 9.31
CA ASP A 40 26.26 63.17 8.71
C ASP A 40 26.37 61.64 8.60
N ASP A 41 25.84 60.90 9.59
CA ASP A 41 25.91 59.43 9.63
C ASP A 41 24.76 58.75 8.86
N ARG A 42 23.68 59.50 8.57
CA ARG A 42 22.45 58.95 7.99
C ARG A 42 22.67 58.15 6.70
N LYS A 43 23.62 58.56 5.86
CA LYS A 43 23.96 57.82 4.64
C LYS A 43 24.63 56.48 4.95
N GLN A 44 25.57 56.48 5.90
CA GLN A 44 26.25 55.26 6.33
C GLN A 44 25.26 54.29 6.96
N THR A 45 24.42 54.76 7.90
CA THR A 45 23.37 53.94 8.53
C THR A 45 22.44 53.32 7.49
N HIS A 46 22.03 54.08 6.47
CA HIS A 46 21.20 53.57 5.38
C HIS A 46 21.89 52.42 4.62
N ASP A 47 23.16 52.58 4.26
CA ASP A 47 23.89 51.60 3.47
C ASP A 47 24.17 50.32 4.26
N GLU A 48 24.50 50.43 5.55
CA GLU A 48 24.63 49.31 6.48
C GLU A 48 23.31 48.54 6.62
N CYS A 49 22.20 49.28 6.80
CA CYS A 49 20.87 48.71 6.84
C CYS A 49 20.50 47.94 5.57
N LYS A 50 20.78 48.54 4.41
CA LYS A 50 20.54 47.92 3.12
C LYS A 50 21.37 46.64 2.96
N ALA A 51 22.62 46.64 3.40
CA ALA A 51 23.48 45.47 3.38
C ALA A 51 22.95 44.34 4.29
N LYS A 52 22.60 44.64 5.55
CA LYS A 52 22.04 43.69 6.52
C LYS A 52 20.76 43.04 6.01
N ILE A 53 19.81 43.84 5.51
CA ILE A 53 18.54 43.33 4.97
C ILE A 53 18.77 42.47 3.72
N LYS A 54 19.70 42.89 2.84
CA LYS A 54 20.05 42.10 1.64
C LYS A 54 20.64 40.74 2.02
N GLU A 55 21.55 40.71 2.99
CA GLU A 55 22.15 39.47 3.47
C GLU A 55 21.10 38.50 4.04
N LEU A 56 20.19 39.01 4.88
CA LEU A 56 19.11 38.20 5.43
C LEU A 56 18.18 37.63 4.35
N ARG A 57 17.87 38.41 3.31
CA ARG A 57 17.05 37.96 2.16
C ARG A 57 17.75 36.88 1.35
N GLU A 58 19.05 37.00 1.09
CA GLU A 58 19.80 35.95 0.39
C GLU A 58 19.91 34.67 1.22
N LYS A 59 20.17 34.78 2.53
CA LYS A 59 20.13 33.62 3.45
C LYS A 59 18.77 32.94 3.45
N TYR A 60 17.67 33.70 3.45
CA TYR A 60 16.32 33.15 3.36
C TYR A 60 16.08 32.41 2.03
N LYS A 61 16.51 33.00 0.91
CA LYS A 61 16.36 32.41 -0.42
C LYS A 61 17.13 31.09 -0.53
N GLU A 62 18.37 31.07 -0.04
CA GLU A 62 19.22 29.88 -0.04
C GLU A 62 18.65 28.79 0.88
N SER A 63 18.27 29.14 2.11
CA SER A 63 17.58 28.24 3.05
C SER A 63 16.34 27.60 2.42
N ARG A 64 15.50 28.40 1.76
CA ARG A 64 14.31 27.92 1.06
C ARG A 64 14.65 26.92 -0.04
N LYS A 65 15.69 27.19 -0.84
CA LYS A 65 16.15 26.30 -1.91
C LYS A 65 16.66 24.98 -1.34
N GLN A 66 17.53 25.03 -0.33
CA GLN A 66 18.06 23.83 0.33
C GLN A 66 16.96 22.96 0.95
N LEU A 67 15.95 23.58 1.57
CA LEU A 67 14.80 22.86 2.12
C LEU A 67 13.95 22.22 1.01
N GLN A 68 13.80 22.88 -0.13
CA GLN A 68 13.10 22.32 -1.28
C GLN A 68 13.85 21.11 -1.85
N ASP A 69 15.16 21.20 -2.00
CA ASP A 69 16.00 20.11 -2.51
C ASP A 69 15.99 18.91 -1.56
N LYS A 70 16.09 19.15 -0.24
CA LYS A 70 15.94 18.09 0.77
C LYS A 70 14.58 17.42 0.70
N PHE A 71 13.50 18.17 0.49
CA PHE A 71 12.17 17.60 0.34
C PHE A 71 12.05 16.72 -0.90
N LYS A 72 12.67 17.14 -2.02
CA LYS A 72 12.74 16.35 -3.25
C LYS A 72 13.45 15.03 -3.03
N GLN A 73 14.60 15.04 -2.35
CA GLN A 73 15.36 13.83 -2.01
C GLN A 73 14.55 12.88 -1.11
N ILE A 74 13.87 13.42 -0.09
CA ILE A 74 12.99 12.63 0.78
C ILE A 74 11.91 11.94 -0.07
N ARG A 75 11.27 12.67 -0.98
CA ARG A 75 10.23 12.13 -1.87
C ARG A 75 10.78 11.04 -2.80
N GLU A 76 11.94 11.27 -3.43
CA GLU A 76 12.56 10.29 -4.32
C GLU A 76 12.93 9.00 -3.56
N GLN A 77 13.46 9.11 -2.34
CA GLN A 77 13.71 7.95 -1.48
C GLN A 77 12.43 7.18 -1.16
N PHE A 78 11.31 7.87 -0.92
CA PHE A 78 10.02 7.22 -0.69
C PHE A 78 9.49 6.49 -1.93
N GLU A 79 9.61 7.10 -3.10
CA GLU A 79 9.17 6.47 -4.35
C GLU A 79 9.95 5.17 -4.62
N LEU A 80 11.26 5.16 -4.37
CA LEU A 80 12.10 3.95 -4.49
C LEU A 80 11.69 2.87 -3.48
N GLN A 81 11.50 3.23 -2.20
CA GLN A 81 11.09 2.26 -1.17
C GLN A 81 9.75 1.60 -1.51
N ILE A 82 8.78 2.37 -2.01
CA ILE A 82 7.48 1.85 -2.44
C ILE A 82 7.64 0.91 -3.64
N GLN A 83 8.52 1.21 -4.58
CA GLN A 83 8.79 0.33 -5.72
C GLN A 83 9.42 -1.00 -5.26
N ASP A 84 10.40 -0.94 -4.38
CA ASP A 84 11.05 -2.13 -3.82
C ASP A 84 10.07 -3.02 -3.05
N GLU A 85 9.20 -2.42 -2.24
CA GLU A 85 8.15 -3.14 -1.51
C GLU A 85 7.13 -3.78 -2.46
N LYS A 86 6.73 -3.08 -3.53
CA LYS A 86 5.85 -3.64 -4.57
C LYS A 86 6.48 -4.83 -5.28
N ILE A 87 7.75 -4.76 -5.65
CA ILE A 87 8.46 -5.87 -6.30
C ILE A 87 8.52 -7.09 -5.36
N LYS A 88 8.85 -6.88 -4.08
CA LYS A 88 8.85 -7.93 -3.07
C LYS A 88 7.47 -8.58 -2.91
N LEU A 89 6.41 -7.78 -2.89
CA LEU A 89 5.04 -8.26 -2.79
C LEU A 89 4.62 -9.09 -4.02
N VAL A 90 4.95 -8.63 -5.22
CA VAL A 90 4.68 -9.36 -6.47
C VAL A 90 5.41 -10.72 -6.48
N ASN A 91 6.70 -10.73 -6.11
CA ASN A 91 7.48 -11.97 -6.04
C ASN A 91 6.91 -12.95 -5.01
N ALA A 92 6.56 -12.47 -3.82
CA ALA A 92 5.93 -13.29 -2.78
C ALA A 92 4.59 -13.87 -3.25
N THR A 93 3.78 -13.08 -3.96
CA THR A 93 2.50 -13.53 -4.51
C THR A 93 2.69 -14.61 -5.57
N SER A 94 3.70 -14.48 -6.43
CA SER A 94 4.04 -15.51 -7.43
C SER A 94 4.44 -16.82 -6.75
N ILE A 95 5.32 -16.77 -5.75
CA ILE A 95 5.76 -17.96 -5.01
C ILE A 95 4.57 -18.65 -4.33
N VAL A 96 3.69 -17.89 -3.68
CA VAL A 96 2.48 -18.45 -3.04
C VAL A 96 1.60 -19.15 -4.08
N HIS A 97 1.39 -18.52 -5.23
CA HIS A 97 0.58 -19.11 -6.30
C HIS A 97 1.21 -20.39 -6.87
N ASP A 98 2.53 -20.44 -7.05
CA ASP A 98 3.23 -21.62 -7.56
C ASP A 98 3.19 -22.77 -6.54
N LEU A 99 3.45 -22.50 -5.27
CA LEU A 99 3.26 -23.47 -4.18
C LEU A 99 1.82 -23.99 -4.12
N GLN A 100 0.83 -23.12 -4.34
CA GLN A 100 -0.58 -23.50 -4.31
C GLN A 100 -0.97 -24.39 -5.51
N LYS A 101 -0.29 -24.25 -6.66
CA LYS A 101 -0.43 -25.19 -7.78
C LYS A 101 0.22 -26.54 -7.47
N GLU A 102 1.42 -26.54 -6.89
CA GLU A 102 2.13 -27.77 -6.50
C GLU A 102 1.33 -28.57 -5.48
N ILE A 103 0.76 -27.90 -4.46
CA ILE A 103 -0.12 -28.54 -3.46
C ILE A 103 -1.31 -29.20 -4.15
N LYS A 104 -2.04 -28.49 -5.02
CA LYS A 104 -3.17 -29.06 -5.76
C LYS A 104 -2.78 -30.28 -6.61
N GLN A 105 -1.65 -30.20 -7.31
CA GLN A 105 -1.14 -31.33 -8.10
C GLN A 105 -0.76 -32.53 -7.23
N SER A 106 -0.18 -32.29 -6.05
CA SER A 106 0.14 -33.37 -5.10
C SER A 106 -1.11 -34.04 -4.54
N GLU A 107 -2.15 -33.27 -4.21
CA GLU A 107 -3.45 -33.78 -3.74
C GLU A 107 -4.15 -34.62 -4.83
N GLU A 108 -4.16 -34.14 -6.08
CA GLU A 108 -4.72 -34.87 -7.23
C GLU A 108 -3.98 -36.19 -7.50
N ASN A 109 -2.64 -36.18 -7.39
CA ASN A 109 -1.82 -37.39 -7.58
C ASN A 109 -2.04 -38.42 -6.46
N GLU A 110 -2.11 -38.01 -5.19
CA GLU A 110 -2.40 -38.92 -4.07
C GLU A 110 -3.79 -39.57 -4.18
N GLN A 111 -4.77 -38.84 -4.71
CA GLN A 111 -6.12 -39.35 -4.91
C GLN A 111 -6.17 -40.39 -6.05
N SER A 112 -5.42 -40.18 -7.13
CA SER A 112 -5.27 -41.15 -8.22
C SER A 112 -4.54 -42.44 -7.78
N GLU A 113 -3.54 -42.34 -6.89
CA GLU A 113 -2.86 -43.53 -6.36
C GLU A 113 -3.77 -44.38 -5.47
N LYS A 114 -4.65 -43.75 -4.68
CA LYS A 114 -5.63 -44.47 -3.84
C LYS A 114 -6.68 -45.20 -4.68
N GLU A 115 -7.12 -44.63 -5.80
CA GLU A 115 -8.03 -45.30 -6.74
C GLU A 115 -7.34 -46.45 -7.51
N THR A 116 -6.07 -46.28 -7.89
CA THR A 116 -5.30 -47.32 -8.60
C THR A 116 -5.00 -48.54 -7.73
N LYS A 117 -4.72 -48.34 -6.43
CA LYS A 117 -4.53 -49.44 -5.45
C LYS A 117 -5.84 -50.18 -5.14
N HIS A 118 -7.01 -49.55 -5.29
CA HIS A 118 -8.30 -50.25 -5.13
C HIS A 118 -8.67 -51.08 -6.37
N SER A 119 -8.23 -50.67 -7.57
CA SER A 119 -8.47 -51.41 -8.82
C SER A 119 -7.59 -52.67 -8.95
N GLN A 120 -6.35 -52.63 -8.47
CA GLN A 120 -5.41 -53.77 -8.56
C GLN A 120 -5.71 -54.95 -7.62
N ASN A 121 -6.56 -54.75 -6.59
CA ASN A 121 -6.98 -55.85 -5.71
C ASN A 121 -8.18 -56.65 -6.27
N SER A 122 -8.75 -56.26 -7.42
CA SER A 122 -9.95 -56.91 -7.98
C SER A 122 -9.67 -57.93 -9.09
N THR A 123 -8.40 -58.28 -9.38
CA THR A 123 -8.06 -59.19 -10.51
C THR A 123 -7.35 -60.49 -10.12
N ALA A 124 -7.20 -60.80 -8.83
CA ALA A 124 -6.66 -62.08 -8.37
C ALA A 124 -7.77 -62.97 -7.80
N ASN A 125 -8.62 -63.52 -8.67
CA ASN A 125 -9.27 -64.84 -8.48
C ASN A 125 -10.26 -65.10 -9.63
N LEU A 126 -9.78 -65.73 -10.71
CA LEU A 126 -10.66 -66.39 -11.68
C LEU A 126 -10.04 -67.71 -12.09
N LYS A 127 -10.56 -68.80 -11.48
CA LYS A 127 -10.62 -70.22 -11.89
C LYS A 127 -10.85 -71.03 -10.60
N GLU A 128 -11.82 -71.92 -10.44
CA GLU A 128 -12.73 -72.66 -11.32
C GLU A 128 -13.93 -73.11 -10.46
N GLY A 129 -15.13 -73.28 -11.06
CA GLY A 129 -16.25 -73.98 -10.41
C GLY A 129 -17.64 -73.38 -10.66
N LYS A 130 -18.24 -73.74 -11.79
CA LYS A 130 -19.70 -73.66 -12.06
C LYS A 130 -20.37 -74.98 -11.59
N PRO A 131 -21.72 -75.12 -11.51
CA PRO A 131 -22.79 -74.12 -11.59
C PRO A 131 -24.04 -74.37 -10.67
N PHE A 132 -25.05 -73.51 -10.82
CA PHE A 132 -26.50 -73.74 -10.64
C PHE A 132 -27.10 -73.92 -9.22
N GLY A 133 -28.04 -73.03 -8.87
CA GLY A 133 -29.00 -73.20 -7.78
C GLY A 133 -29.88 -71.95 -7.57
N ASN A 134 -31.12 -72.02 -8.02
CA ASN A 134 -32.11 -70.93 -8.02
C ASN A 134 -32.62 -70.53 -6.62
N SER A 135 -33.12 -69.30 -6.55
CA SER A 135 -34.41 -68.90 -5.95
C SER A 135 -34.40 -68.13 -4.61
N THR A 136 -35.16 -67.02 -4.65
CA THR A 136 -35.92 -66.31 -3.58
C THR A 136 -35.12 -65.72 -2.40
N GLY A 137 -35.00 -64.38 -2.28
CA GLY A 137 -36.01 -63.45 -1.73
C GLY A 137 -35.86 -63.40 -0.19
N ASN A 138 -35.81 -62.29 0.56
CA ASN A 138 -36.31 -60.92 0.42
C ASN A 138 -35.85 -60.14 1.69
N THR A 139 -35.54 -58.84 1.62
CA THR A 139 -35.72 -57.76 2.67
C THR A 139 -34.84 -56.55 2.31
N LYS A 140 -35.31 -55.39 1.84
CA LYS A 140 -36.31 -54.41 2.34
C LYS A 140 -35.78 -53.53 3.48
N LYS A 141 -35.08 -52.43 3.12
CA LYS A 141 -34.75 -51.17 3.85
C LYS A 141 -33.51 -50.58 3.13
N GLU A 142 -33.40 -49.39 2.58
CA GLU A 142 -34.04 -48.09 2.80
C GLU A 142 -33.96 -47.29 1.48
N MET A 143 -35.11 -46.85 0.98
CA MET A 143 -35.26 -45.86 -0.07
C MET A 143 -36.26 -44.83 0.48
N LYS A 144 -35.98 -43.53 0.31
CA LYS A 144 -36.80 -42.34 0.68
C LYS A 144 -36.74 -41.83 2.13
N ASN A 145 -35.90 -40.81 2.34
CA ASN A 145 -36.12 -39.56 3.11
C ASN A 145 -34.73 -38.90 3.21
N ILE A 146 -34.36 -37.84 2.49
CA ILE A 146 -34.63 -36.43 2.80
C ILE A 146 -34.27 -35.64 1.52
N LYS A 147 -35.27 -35.41 0.65
CA LYS A 147 -35.15 -34.51 -0.52
C LYS A 147 -35.95 -33.21 -0.32
N ASN A 148 -36.49 -32.94 0.88
CA ASN A 148 -37.55 -31.94 1.04
C ASN A 148 -37.34 -30.84 2.10
N ASP A 149 -36.22 -30.74 2.80
CA ASP A 149 -36.00 -29.62 3.72
C ASP A 149 -35.10 -28.52 3.12
N LEU A 150 -35.80 -27.51 2.59
CA LEU A 150 -35.44 -26.09 2.59
C LEU A 150 -34.18 -25.69 1.78
N LYS A 151 -34.24 -25.10 0.57
CA LYS A 151 -35.28 -24.29 -0.10
C LYS A 151 -35.91 -23.16 0.74
N LYS A 152 -35.31 -22.78 1.87
CA LYS A 152 -35.60 -21.53 2.58
C LYS A 152 -34.30 -20.88 3.06
N GLN A 153 -33.55 -20.31 2.13
CA GLN A 153 -32.89 -19.01 2.31
C GLN A 153 -32.55 -18.47 0.91
N LYS A 154 -33.61 -17.97 0.25
CA LYS A 154 -33.52 -16.94 -0.79
C LYS A 154 -32.85 -15.70 -0.17
N GLY A 155 -32.00 -15.01 -0.93
CA GLY A 155 -31.94 -13.56 -0.80
C GLY A 155 -30.69 -12.86 -1.32
N LYS A 156 -30.80 -12.32 -2.53
CA LYS A 156 -30.25 -11.03 -3.02
C LYS A 156 -28.77 -11.03 -3.45
N SER A 157 -28.49 -10.83 -4.74
CA SER A 157 -28.36 -9.52 -5.45
C SER A 157 -26.91 -9.04 -5.32
N GLU A 158 -26.16 -8.52 -6.28
CA GLU A 158 -26.26 -8.17 -7.71
C GLU A 158 -24.79 -7.77 -8.05
N ASP A 159 -24.22 -8.29 -9.13
CA ASP A 159 -23.85 -7.56 -10.34
C ASP A 159 -22.61 -6.63 -10.33
N ASN A 160 -21.97 -6.69 -11.49
CA ASN A 160 -20.65 -6.20 -11.85
C ASN A 160 -20.66 -4.75 -12.38
N LYS A 161 -19.50 -4.09 -12.24
CA LYS A 161 -18.83 -3.16 -13.20
C LYS A 161 -19.29 -1.68 -13.40
N LYS A 162 -18.26 -0.83 -13.27
CA LYS A 162 -17.78 0.29 -14.14
C LYS A 162 -18.52 1.64 -14.23
N GLY A 163 -17.71 2.71 -14.17
CA GLY A 163 -17.89 3.99 -14.90
C GLY A 163 -18.14 5.18 -13.97
N GLN A 164 -17.14 6.01 -13.63
CA GLN A 164 -16.64 7.23 -14.31
C GLN A 164 -17.58 8.46 -14.31
N HIS A 165 -16.95 9.60 -14.01
CA HIS A 165 -17.24 11.01 -14.36
C HIS A 165 -17.80 12.00 -13.33
N ASN A 166 -17.32 13.23 -13.56
CA ASN A 166 -17.14 14.44 -12.75
C ASN A 166 -18.39 15.35 -12.60
N GLU A 167 -18.10 16.54 -12.07
CA GLU A 167 -18.81 17.86 -12.09
C GLU A 167 -19.66 18.12 -10.85
N GLU A 168 -19.20 19.05 -9.98
CA GLU A 168 -19.34 20.52 -10.06
C GLU A 168 -20.77 20.96 -9.72
N ASP A 169 -20.90 21.53 -8.52
CA ASP A 169 -21.56 22.82 -8.24
C ASP A 169 -21.01 23.36 -6.91
#